data_AF-A0A2E5X8U0-F1
#
_entry.id   AF-A0A2E5X8U0-F1
#
_cell.length_a   1.000
_cell.length_b   1.000
_cell.length_c   1.000
_cell.angle_alpha   90.00
_cell.angle_beta   90.00
_cell.angle_gamma   90.00
#
_symmetry.space_group_name_H-M   'P 1'
#
loop_
_entity.id
_entity.type
_entity.pdbx_description
1 polymer ?
#
loop_
_entity_poly.entity_id
_entity_poly.type
_entity_poly.pdbx_seq_one_letter_code
_entity_poly.pdbx_strand_id
1 'polypeptide(L)'
;MKKALVDFTGYVADIVEPGEEYQLFLGRGCSQMWVNAPDDIKNSWTLEWSPAANDMIWVERDDSYADPLTTRKVAYGEIGQQLDMLYRDIAAGKNLNASDAEWFQHVKTVKDNTTRPGDVEEPMDPTMTEEEVAEFMSDAVEPSTSRPNKLSSQDNPCWERYSNWGGTYEEL
;
A
#
# COMPACT_ATOMS: atom_id res chain seq x y z
N MET A 1 -7.57 -6.04 -22.95
CA MET A 1 -7.49 -6.59 -21.58
C MET A 1 -6.27 -7.47 -21.49
N LYS A 2 -5.55 -7.40 -20.37
CA LYS A 2 -4.42 -8.27 -20.04
C LYS A 2 -4.82 -9.36 -19.05
N LYS A 3 -3.89 -10.25 -18.77
CA LYS A 3 -3.99 -11.27 -17.74
C LYS A 3 -2.98 -10.99 -16.64
N ALA A 4 -3.45 -10.97 -15.41
CA ALA A 4 -2.59 -10.80 -14.24
C ALA A 4 -2.59 -12.09 -13.43
N LEU A 5 -1.40 -12.57 -13.06
CA LEU A 5 -1.24 -13.63 -12.09
C LEU A 5 -1.31 -12.99 -10.71
N VAL A 6 -2.37 -13.25 -9.97
CA VAL A 6 -2.54 -12.74 -8.61
C VAL A 6 -2.28 -13.85 -7.60
N ASP A 7 -1.64 -13.52 -6.49
CA ASP A 7 -1.60 -14.40 -5.34
C ASP A 7 -2.91 -14.34 -4.52
N PHE A 8 -3.07 -15.28 -3.58
CA PHE A 8 -4.30 -15.38 -2.79
C PHE A 8 -4.57 -14.14 -1.95
N THR A 9 -3.54 -13.33 -1.69
CA THR A 9 -3.66 -12.08 -0.92
C THR A 9 -4.07 -10.89 -1.78
N GLY A 10 -3.94 -10.98 -3.10
CA GLY A 10 -4.33 -9.94 -4.05
C GLY A 10 -3.15 -9.21 -4.70
N TYR A 11 -1.89 -9.61 -4.45
CA TYR A 11 -0.74 -9.01 -5.13
C TYR A 11 -0.55 -9.60 -6.53
N VAL A 12 -0.10 -8.76 -7.46
CA VAL A 12 0.24 -9.18 -8.81
C VAL A 12 1.67 -9.74 -8.85
N ALA A 13 1.80 -10.99 -9.27
CA ALA A 13 3.07 -11.68 -9.45
C ALA A 13 3.61 -11.57 -10.90
N ASP A 14 2.71 -11.54 -11.89
CA ASP A 14 3.08 -11.49 -13.31
C ASP A 14 1.94 -10.90 -14.16
N ILE A 15 2.28 -10.36 -15.34
CA ILE A 15 1.33 -9.74 -16.29
C ILE A 15 1.67 -10.20 -17.71
N VAL A 16 0.70 -10.78 -18.40
CA VAL A 16 0.87 -11.30 -19.77
C VAL A 16 -0.30 -10.89 -20.66
N GLU A 17 -0.12 -11.04 -21.97
CA GLU A 17 -1.22 -10.91 -22.93
C GLU A 17 -2.15 -12.15 -22.88
N PRO A 18 -3.44 -12.01 -23.20
CA PRO A 18 -4.35 -13.16 -23.24
C PRO A 18 -3.86 -14.24 -24.21
N GLY A 19 -3.76 -15.48 -23.74
CA GLY A 19 -3.22 -16.63 -24.48
C GLY A 19 -1.76 -16.96 -24.16
N GLU A 20 -1.05 -16.09 -23.44
CA GLU A 20 0.33 -16.32 -22.98
C GLU A 20 0.39 -16.85 -21.53
N GLU A 21 -0.76 -17.13 -20.90
CA GLU A 21 -0.80 -17.70 -19.56
C GLU A 21 -0.18 -19.11 -19.54
N TYR A 22 0.77 -19.32 -18.62
CA TYR A 22 1.28 -20.66 -18.35
C TYR A 22 0.36 -21.41 -17.39
N GLN A 23 0.36 -22.74 -17.52
CA GLN A 23 -0.43 -23.62 -16.69
C GLN A 23 0.00 -23.52 -15.22
N LEU A 24 -0.97 -23.26 -14.35
CA LEU A 24 -0.78 -23.27 -12.90
C LEU A 24 -1.19 -24.63 -12.32
N PHE A 25 -0.73 -24.89 -11.09
CA PHE A 25 -1.32 -25.95 -10.29
C PHE A 25 -2.73 -25.52 -9.85
N LEU A 26 -3.75 -26.23 -10.36
CA LEU A 26 -5.15 -26.00 -10.02
C LEU A 26 -5.59 -27.05 -9.00
N GLY A 27 -5.94 -26.60 -7.79
CA GLY A 27 -6.36 -27.47 -6.71
C GLY A 27 -6.59 -26.69 -5.42
N ARG A 28 -7.34 -27.29 -4.48
CA ARG A 28 -7.59 -26.67 -3.17
C ARG A 28 -6.25 -26.39 -2.47
N GLY A 29 -5.98 -25.11 -2.19
CA GLY A 29 -4.69 -24.63 -1.67
C GLY A 29 -3.74 -24.07 -2.73
N CYS A 30 -4.19 -23.82 -3.97
CA CYS A 30 -3.45 -23.00 -4.91
C CYS A 30 -3.20 -21.61 -4.33
N SER A 31 -1.98 -21.11 -4.44
CA SER A 31 -1.59 -19.81 -3.89
C SER A 31 -1.71 -18.68 -4.90
N GLN A 32 -1.93 -18.98 -6.18
CA GLN A 32 -1.94 -18.01 -7.27
C GLN A 32 -2.93 -18.42 -8.36
N MET A 33 -3.47 -17.43 -9.07
CA MET A 33 -4.43 -17.64 -10.14
C MET A 33 -4.37 -16.53 -11.19
N TRP A 34 -4.60 -16.89 -12.46
CA TRP A 34 -4.77 -15.90 -13.53
C TRP A 34 -6.16 -15.28 -13.49
N VAL A 35 -6.22 -13.96 -13.53
CA VAL A 35 -7.46 -13.16 -13.61
C VAL A 35 -7.40 -12.18 -14.78
N ASN A 36 -8.56 -11.73 -15.26
CA ASN A 36 -8.59 -10.65 -16.25
C ASN A 36 -8.23 -9.31 -15.59
N ALA A 37 -7.44 -8.49 -16.28
CA ALA A 37 -6.99 -7.20 -15.78
C ALA A 37 -7.13 -6.10 -16.86
N PRO A 38 -7.21 -4.82 -16.43
CA PRO A 38 -7.07 -3.66 -17.32
C PRO A 38 -5.77 -3.70 -18.14
N ASP A 39 -5.74 -3.00 -19.27
CA ASP A 39 -4.56 -3.00 -20.17
C ASP A 39 -3.35 -2.25 -19.60
N ASP A 40 -3.60 -1.30 -18.70
CA ASP A 40 -2.62 -0.46 -18.01
C ASP A 40 -2.21 -1.01 -16.63
N ILE A 41 -2.63 -2.24 -16.31
CA ILE A 41 -2.25 -2.95 -15.08
C ILE A 41 -0.74 -2.91 -14.84
N LYS A 42 -0.36 -2.69 -13.57
CA LYS A 42 1.04 -2.70 -13.10
C LYS A 42 1.21 -3.73 -11.98
N ASN A 43 2.44 -4.23 -11.80
CA ASN A 43 2.77 -5.17 -10.71
C ASN A 43 2.57 -4.58 -9.31
N SER A 44 2.54 -3.25 -9.18
CA SER A 44 2.30 -2.57 -7.91
C SER A 44 0.82 -2.55 -7.51
N TRP A 45 -0.11 -2.77 -8.45
CA TRP A 45 -1.53 -2.77 -8.18
C TRP A 45 -1.94 -3.99 -7.37
N THR A 46 -3.08 -3.88 -6.69
CA THR A 46 -3.62 -4.94 -5.85
C THR A 46 -5.09 -5.19 -6.19
N LEU A 47 -5.52 -6.44 -6.08
CA LEU A 47 -6.91 -6.84 -6.24
C LEU A 47 -7.55 -6.95 -4.85
N GLU A 48 -8.43 -6.00 -4.50
CA GLU A 48 -8.98 -5.84 -3.15
C GLU A 48 -10.50 -5.78 -3.15
N TRP A 49 -11.14 -6.27 -2.08
CA TRP A 49 -12.60 -6.27 -1.99
C TRP A 49 -13.17 -4.87 -1.82
N SER A 50 -14.22 -4.52 -2.56
CA SER A 50 -15.02 -3.32 -2.34
C SER A 50 -16.43 -3.70 -1.89
N PRO A 51 -16.85 -3.35 -0.66
CA PRO A 51 -18.22 -3.59 -0.22
C PRO A 51 -19.28 -2.81 -1.04
N ALA A 52 -18.95 -1.63 -1.56
CA ALA A 52 -19.85 -0.84 -2.41
C ALA A 52 -20.02 -1.44 -3.82
N ALA A 53 -18.94 -1.98 -4.40
CA ALA A 53 -19.03 -2.72 -5.67
C ALA A 53 -19.59 -4.14 -5.47
N ASN A 54 -19.51 -4.68 -4.25
CA ASN A 54 -19.76 -6.07 -3.93
C ASN A 54 -18.96 -7.03 -4.84
N ASP A 55 -17.70 -6.66 -5.08
CA ASP A 55 -16.77 -7.34 -5.99
C ASP A 55 -15.33 -6.99 -5.61
N MET A 56 -14.36 -7.74 -6.14
CA MET A 56 -12.96 -7.31 -6.10
C MET A 56 -12.71 -6.23 -7.15
N ILE A 57 -11.97 -5.20 -6.76
CA ILE A 57 -11.56 -4.09 -7.63
C ILE A 57 -10.04 -3.97 -7.66
N TRP A 58 -9.54 -3.46 -8.78
CA TRP A 58 -8.13 -3.11 -8.90
C TRP A 58 -7.87 -1.78 -8.20
N VAL A 59 -6.91 -1.77 -7.28
CA VAL A 59 -6.43 -0.57 -6.60
C VAL A 59 -5.11 -0.17 -7.23
N GLU A 60 -5.10 1.01 -7.86
CA GLU A 60 -3.98 1.54 -8.64
C GLU A 60 -2.86 2.08 -7.76
N ARG A 61 -2.14 1.20 -7.06
CA ARG A 61 -1.04 1.59 -6.19
C ARG A 61 0.22 1.83 -7.01
N ASP A 62 0.99 2.86 -6.64
CA ASP A 62 2.32 3.11 -7.22
C ASP A 62 3.45 2.46 -6.41
N ASP A 63 3.24 2.23 -5.10
CA ASP A 63 4.18 1.56 -4.20
C ASP A 63 3.43 0.91 -3.02
N SER A 64 4.17 0.16 -2.19
CA SER A 64 3.68 -0.36 -0.92
C SER A 64 3.24 0.79 -0.02
N TYR A 65 2.10 0.61 0.65
CA TYR A 65 1.63 1.59 1.62
C TYR A 65 2.67 1.76 2.74
N ALA A 66 3.10 3.01 2.94
CA ALA A 66 3.93 3.40 4.07
C ALA A 66 3.13 4.38 4.93
N ASP A 67 2.97 4.03 6.22
CA ASP A 67 2.29 4.90 7.16
C ASP A 67 2.96 6.30 7.20
N PRO A 68 2.23 7.40 6.94
CA PRO A 68 2.81 8.74 6.88
C PRO A 68 3.50 9.14 8.19
N LEU A 69 2.98 8.69 9.34
CA LEU A 69 3.58 9.00 10.64
C LEU A 69 4.94 8.32 10.79
N THR A 70 5.02 7.04 10.43
CA THR A 70 6.25 6.25 10.41
C THR A 70 7.24 6.82 9.41
N THR A 71 6.81 7.11 8.19
CA THR A 71 7.63 7.73 7.13
C THR A 71 8.25 9.03 7.62
N ARG A 72 7.46 9.91 8.22
CA ARG A 72 7.94 11.21 8.71
C ARG A 72 8.85 11.06 9.93
N LYS A 73 8.58 10.12 10.84
CA LYS A 73 9.47 9.80 11.97
C LYS A 73 10.85 9.32 11.49
N VAL A 74 10.89 8.42 10.51
CA VAL A 74 12.14 7.92 9.92
C VAL A 74 12.89 9.03 9.20
N ALA A 75 12.20 9.82 8.38
CA ALA A 75 12.80 10.92 7.61
C ALA A 75 13.42 12.01 8.51
N TYR A 76 12.84 12.25 9.69
CA TYR A 76 13.41 13.16 10.68
C TYR A 76 14.77 12.70 11.20
N GLY A 77 15.03 11.40 11.24
CA GLY A 77 16.26 10.82 11.77
C GLY A 77 16.34 10.87 13.30
N GLU A 78 17.55 10.65 13.82
CA GLU A 78 17.80 10.56 15.25
C GLU A 78 17.68 11.92 15.96
N ILE A 79 17.06 11.93 17.15
CA ILE A 79 16.87 13.17 17.91
C ILE A 79 18.21 13.83 18.28
N GLY A 80 19.25 13.02 18.54
CA GLY A 80 20.59 13.53 18.84
C GLY A 80 21.20 14.30 17.67
N GLN A 81 21.00 13.82 16.43
CA GLN A 81 21.46 14.53 15.23
C GLN A 81 20.70 15.83 15.02
N GLN A 82 19.39 15.83 15.30
CA GLN A 82 18.60 17.07 15.23
C GLN A 82 19.07 18.11 16.25
N LEU A 83 19.31 17.69 17.49
CA LEU A 83 19.83 18.58 18.54
C LEU A 83 21.23 19.10 18.21
N ASP A 84 22.08 18.28 17.58
CA ASP A 84 23.41 18.72 17.12
C ASP A 84 23.32 19.77 16.01
N MET A 85 22.50 19.53 14.97
CA MET A 85 22.26 20.53 13.90
C MET A 85 21.76 21.85 14.49
N LEU A 86 20.79 21.78 15.40
CA LEU A 86 20.23 22.95 16.08
C LEU A 86 21.30 23.68 16.89
N TYR A 87 22.13 22.95 17.65
CA TYR A 87 23.23 23.52 18.40
C TYR A 87 24.23 24.23 17.49
N ARG A 88 24.63 23.61 16.37
CA ARG A 88 25.59 24.20 15.42
C ARG A 88 25.04 25.49 14.79
N ASP A 89 23.75 25.54 14.46
CA ASP A 89 23.11 26.76 13.96
C ASP A 89 23.09 27.88 15.03
N ILE A 90 22.72 27.55 16.27
CA ILE A 90 22.70 28.51 17.38
C ILE A 90 24.12 29.01 17.71
N ALA A 91 25.11 28.11 17.77
CA ALA A 91 26.51 28.43 18.03
C ALA A 91 27.10 29.33 16.93
N ALA A 92 26.65 29.16 15.69
CA ALA A 92 26.98 30.04 14.56
C ALA A 92 26.21 31.36 14.56
N GLY A 93 25.32 31.60 15.54
CA GLY A 93 24.51 32.82 15.65
C GLY A 93 23.39 32.92 14.60
N LYS A 94 23.00 31.80 13.99
CA LYS A 94 21.93 31.79 12.98
C LYS A 94 20.56 31.87 13.64
N ASN A 95 19.63 32.51 12.94
CA ASN A 95 18.22 32.43 13.31
C ASN A 95 17.65 31.05 12.94
N LEU A 96 16.70 30.56 13.74
CA LEU A 96 16.07 29.24 13.55
C LEU A 96 15.22 29.10 12.28
N ASN A 97 15.00 30.19 11.55
CA ASN A 97 14.31 30.22 10.26
C ASN A 97 15.23 30.69 9.11
N ALA A 98 16.54 30.77 9.34
CA ALA A 98 17.47 31.19 8.30
C ALA A 98 17.50 30.17 7.16
N SER A 99 17.63 30.64 5.93
CA SER A 99 17.66 29.79 4.74
C SER A 99 18.88 28.86 4.69
N ASP A 100 19.94 29.20 5.42
CA ASP A 100 21.18 28.44 5.54
C ASP A 100 21.32 27.72 6.90
N ALA A 101 20.28 27.75 7.75
CA ALA A 101 20.26 26.97 8.99
C ALA A 101 20.02 25.48 8.66
N GLU A 102 20.95 24.63 9.08
CA GLU A 102 20.95 23.20 8.78
C GLU A 102 19.71 22.49 9.33
N TRP A 103 19.35 22.76 10.59
CA TRP A 103 18.19 22.12 11.22
C TRP A 103 16.89 22.51 10.52
N PHE A 104 16.74 23.80 10.20
CA PHE A 104 15.54 24.30 9.52
C PHE A 104 15.39 23.73 8.12
N GLN A 105 16.48 23.70 7.34
CA GLN A 105 16.45 23.13 5.99
C GLN A 105 16.18 21.62 6.02
N HIS A 106 16.76 20.88 6.99
CA HIS A 106 16.47 19.47 7.18
C HIS A 106 14.97 19.23 7.43
N VAL A 107 14.40 19.91 8.43
CA VAL A 107 12.96 19.79 8.77
C VAL A 107 12.08 20.21 7.61
N LYS A 108 12.45 21.27 6.88
CA LYS A 108 11.73 21.72 5.68
C LYS A 108 11.74 20.64 4.60
N THR A 109 12.91 20.09 4.28
CA THR A 109 13.04 19.00 3.30
C THR A 109 12.19 17.79 3.70
N VAL A 110 12.17 17.40 4.97
CA VAL A 110 11.30 16.31 5.43
C VAL A 110 9.83 16.64 5.19
N LYS A 111 9.38 17.84 5.54
CA LYS A 111 7.98 18.25 5.37
C LYS A 111 7.55 18.35 3.90
N ASP A 112 8.44 18.81 3.04
CA ASP A 112 8.18 18.98 1.61
C ASP A 112 8.13 17.64 0.85
N ASN A 113 8.82 16.61 1.37
CA ASN A 113 8.93 15.30 0.72
C ASN A 113 8.17 14.17 1.44
N THR A 114 7.37 14.49 2.47
CA THR A 114 6.55 13.49 3.17
C THR A 114 5.13 14.00 3.37
N THR A 115 4.16 13.09 3.25
CA THR A 115 2.76 13.38 3.59
C THR A 115 2.62 13.70 5.07
N ARG A 116 1.83 14.72 5.40
CA ARG A 116 1.52 15.00 6.80
C ARG A 116 0.49 13.98 7.29
N PRO A 117 0.68 13.36 8.47
CA PRO A 117 -0.25 12.34 8.97
C PRO A 117 -1.70 12.83 9.09
N GLY A 118 -1.91 14.08 9.51
CA GLY A 118 -3.25 14.67 9.63
C GLY A 118 -3.89 15.11 8.30
N ASP A 119 -3.19 14.98 7.18
CA ASP A 119 -3.77 15.21 5.84
C ASP A 119 -4.29 13.90 5.22
N VAL A 120 -4.08 12.76 5.89
CA VAL A 120 -4.70 11.47 5.55
C VAL A 120 -6.01 11.35 6.32
N GLU A 121 -7.09 10.99 5.63
CA GLU A 121 -8.44 10.92 6.20
C GLU A 121 -8.55 9.87 7.31
N GLU A 122 -7.89 8.72 7.12
CA GLU A 122 -7.86 7.61 8.07
C GLU A 122 -6.42 7.07 8.23
N PRO A 123 -5.54 7.79 8.94
CA PRO A 123 -4.18 7.32 9.16
C PRO A 123 -4.21 6.12 10.11
N MET A 124 -3.36 5.13 9.86
CA MET A 124 -3.17 4.01 10.78
C MET A 124 -2.47 4.53 12.04
N ASP A 125 -3.20 4.68 13.14
CA ASP A 125 -2.64 5.16 14.40
C ASP A 125 -1.89 4.01 15.11
N PRO A 126 -0.60 4.15 15.46
CA PRO A 126 0.16 3.12 16.15
C PRO A 126 -0.35 2.79 17.55
N THR A 127 -1.32 3.56 18.07
CA THR A 127 -2.01 3.31 19.34
C THR A 127 -3.34 2.58 19.18
N MET A 128 -3.76 2.27 17.94
CA MET A 128 -4.94 1.46 17.67
C MET A 128 -4.83 0.11 18.38
N THR A 129 -5.94 -0.31 18.97
CA THR A 129 -6.10 -1.65 19.50
C THR A 129 -6.15 -2.69 18.38
N GLU A 130 -5.91 -3.96 18.70
CA GLU A 130 -6.01 -5.05 17.73
C GLU A 130 -7.40 -5.13 17.08
N GLU A 131 -8.46 -4.80 17.83
CA GLU A 131 -9.84 -4.78 17.33
C GLU A 131 -10.05 -3.66 16.31
N GLU A 132 -9.56 -2.45 16.61
CA GLU A 132 -9.63 -1.32 15.67
C GLU A 132 -8.81 -1.57 14.41
N VAL A 133 -7.64 -2.21 14.53
CA VAL A 133 -6.84 -2.63 13.35
C VAL A 133 -7.59 -3.67 12.53
N ALA A 134 -8.24 -4.65 13.18
CA ALA A 134 -9.02 -5.66 12.49
C ALA A 134 -10.21 -5.05 11.73
N GLU A 135 -10.93 -4.11 12.34
CA GLU A 135 -12.02 -3.38 11.68
C GLU A 135 -11.50 -2.54 10.51
N PHE A 136 -10.39 -1.83 10.72
CA PHE A 136 -9.73 -1.03 9.69
C PHE A 136 -9.24 -1.86 8.50
N MET A 137 -8.83 -3.11 8.71
CA MET A 137 -8.40 -4.01 7.64
C MET A 137 -9.52 -4.90 7.10
N SER A 138 -10.74 -4.75 7.61
CA SER A 138 -11.86 -5.64 7.30
C SER A 138 -12.47 -5.37 5.91
N ASP A 139 -13.22 -6.36 5.44
CA ASP A 139 -14.01 -6.26 4.22
C ASP A 139 -15.21 -5.29 4.32
N ALA A 140 -15.51 -4.76 5.51
CA ALA A 140 -16.56 -3.77 5.70
C ALA A 140 -16.16 -2.37 5.24
N VAL A 141 -14.86 -2.14 4.99
CA VAL A 141 -14.32 -0.82 4.63
C VAL A 141 -13.85 -0.80 3.18
N GLU A 142 -13.98 0.33 2.49
CA GLU A 142 -13.50 0.46 1.10
C GLU A 142 -11.96 0.41 1.01
N PRO A 143 -11.39 -0.28 -0.01
CA PRO A 143 -9.96 -0.24 -0.26
C PRO A 143 -9.57 1.12 -0.87
N SER A 144 -8.33 1.53 -0.63
CA SER A 144 -7.78 2.76 -1.20
C SER A 144 -6.27 2.72 -1.30
N THR A 145 -5.70 3.60 -2.13
CA THR A 145 -4.25 3.81 -2.22
C THR A 145 -3.67 4.48 -0.97
N SER A 146 -4.52 5.13 -0.16
CA SER A 146 -4.15 5.82 1.09
C SER A 146 -4.13 4.91 2.31
N ARG A 147 -4.35 3.60 2.14
CA ARG A 147 -4.41 2.61 3.21
C ARG A 147 -3.59 1.38 2.87
N PRO A 148 -3.23 0.54 3.87
CA PRO A 148 -2.67 -0.77 3.61
C PRO A 148 -3.56 -1.62 2.69
N ASN A 149 -2.94 -2.56 1.97
CA ASN A 149 -3.66 -3.57 1.20
C ASN A 149 -4.51 -4.45 2.13
N LYS A 150 -5.79 -4.59 1.82
CA LYS A 150 -6.66 -5.59 2.44
C LYS A 150 -6.40 -6.98 1.88
N LEU A 151 -5.61 -7.75 2.64
CA LEU A 151 -5.18 -9.09 2.24
C LEU A 151 -6.34 -10.08 2.29
N SER A 152 -6.57 -10.78 1.18
CA SER A 152 -7.41 -11.98 1.15
C SER A 152 -6.69 -13.18 1.78
N SER A 153 -7.44 -14.22 2.14
CA SER A 153 -6.89 -15.43 2.78
C SER A 153 -6.94 -16.63 1.84
N GLN A 154 -6.20 -17.70 2.15
CA GLN A 154 -6.27 -18.93 1.35
C GLN A 154 -7.64 -19.61 1.38
N ASP A 155 -8.41 -19.42 2.46
CA ASP A 155 -9.77 -19.97 2.59
C ASP A 155 -10.81 -19.15 1.81
N ASN A 156 -10.49 -17.91 1.46
CA ASN A 156 -11.34 -17.00 0.70
C ASN A 156 -10.47 -16.11 -0.21
N PRO A 157 -9.86 -16.68 -1.26
CA PRO A 157 -8.86 -16.00 -2.06
C PRO A 157 -9.49 -14.91 -2.94
N CYS A 158 -8.67 -13.94 -3.34
CA CYS A 158 -9.13 -12.77 -4.08
C CYS A 158 -9.88 -13.13 -5.38
N TRP A 159 -9.38 -14.07 -6.16
CA TRP A 159 -9.96 -14.41 -7.48
C TRP A 159 -11.34 -15.07 -7.39
N GLU A 160 -11.64 -15.84 -6.34
CA GLU A 160 -12.97 -16.48 -6.17
C GLU A 160 -14.08 -15.45 -5.95
N ARG A 161 -13.70 -14.27 -5.48
CA ARG A 161 -14.60 -13.15 -5.20
C ARG A 161 -14.65 -12.13 -6.34
N TYR A 162 -13.85 -12.34 -7.38
CA TYR A 162 -13.70 -11.42 -8.49
C TYR A 162 -14.59 -11.84 -9.65
N SER A 163 -15.60 -11.02 -9.99
CA SER A 163 -16.56 -11.33 -11.05
C SER A 163 -15.91 -11.55 -12.42
N ASN A 164 -14.78 -10.88 -12.67
CA ASN A 164 -14.01 -10.98 -13.90
C ASN A 164 -12.85 -11.97 -13.82
N TRP A 165 -12.85 -12.90 -12.86
CA TRP A 165 -11.85 -13.98 -12.83
C TRP A 165 -11.88 -14.81 -14.12
N GLY A 166 -13.07 -15.17 -14.60
CA GLY A 166 -13.26 -15.84 -15.88
C GLY A 166 -12.89 -17.33 -15.91
N GLY A 167 -12.80 -17.98 -14.74
CA GLY A 167 -12.65 -19.43 -14.62
C GLY A 167 -13.43 -19.99 -13.43
N THR A 168 -13.81 -21.26 -13.51
CA THR A 168 -14.21 -22.06 -12.34
C THR A 168 -13.16 -23.15 -12.14
N TYR A 169 -12.96 -23.62 -10.91
CA TYR A 169 -12.05 -24.76 -10.65
C TYR A 169 -12.45 -26.04 -11.41
N GLU A 170 -13.67 -26.10 -11.96
CA GLU A 170 -14.22 -27.23 -12.67
C GLU A 170 -14.14 -27.10 -14.21
N GLU A 171 -13.77 -25.93 -14.75
CA GLU A 171 -13.71 -25.66 -16.20
C GLU A 171 -12.28 -25.58 -16.78
N LEU A 172 -11.27 -26.12 -16.08
CA LEU A 172 -9.89 -26.29 -16.57
C LEU A 172 -9.33 -27.69 -16.31
#